data_AF-A0A673FY54-F1
#
_entry.id   AF-A0A673FY54-F1
#
_cell.length_a   1.000
_cell.length_b   1.000
_cell.length_c   1.000
_cell.angle_alpha   90.00
_cell.angle_beta   90.00
_cell.angle_gamma   90.00
#
_symmetry.space_group_name_H-M   'P 1'
#
loop_
_entity.id
_entity.type
_entity.pdbx_description
1 polymer ?
#
loop_
_entity_poly.entity_id
_entity_poly.type
_entity_poly.pdbx_seq_one_letter_code
_entity_poly.pdbx_strand_id
1 'polypeptide(L)'
;MGYLKLIEIENFKSYKGRQIIGPFHKFTAIIGPNGSGKSNLMDAISFVLAEKTSNLRVKTLKDLIHGAPVGKPAANRAFVSMVYQLDNGQELSFSRIIIGSSSEYRINNKVVGLSEYSDELEKLGILIKARNFLVFQGAVESIAMKNPKERTALFEEISRSGELAQEYDRCKKEMVKAEEDTQFNYHRKKNIAAERKEAKQEKEEAERYQRLKDEVVRAHVQLQLFKLYHNESEIEKLNRELAHRNKEIDKDRKRMDRVEEELKEKKKELGRMMRDQQMIEKEIK
;
A
#
# COMPACT_ATOMS: atom_id res chain seq x y z
N MET A 1 -47.36 -20.97 5.59
CA MET A 1 -47.28 -19.66 4.93
C MET A 1 -48.63 -18.98 5.08
N GLY A 2 -48.63 -17.78 5.68
CA GLY A 2 -49.82 -16.94 5.74
C GLY A 2 -50.33 -16.53 4.37
N TYR A 3 -51.52 -15.95 4.33
CA TYR A 3 -52.14 -15.50 3.09
C TYR A 3 -52.87 -14.18 3.28
N LEU A 4 -53.01 -13.44 2.17
CA LEU A 4 -53.86 -12.28 2.12
C LEU A 4 -55.32 -12.72 2.29
N LYS A 5 -56.01 -12.26 3.34
CA LYS A 5 -57.40 -12.63 3.63
C LYS A 5 -58.38 -11.73 2.90
N LEU A 6 -58.22 -10.41 3.05
CA LEU A 6 -59.06 -9.41 2.41
C LEU A 6 -58.33 -8.07 2.30
N ILE A 7 -58.85 -7.19 1.45
CA ILE A 7 -58.43 -5.81 1.33
C ILE A 7 -59.66 -4.93 1.55
N GLU A 8 -59.49 -3.92 2.39
CA GLU A 8 -60.49 -2.89 2.61
C GLU A 8 -60.02 -1.59 1.97
N ILE A 9 -60.88 -0.96 1.18
CA ILE A 9 -60.56 0.24 0.42
C ILE A 9 -61.62 1.29 0.71
N GLU A 10 -61.20 2.53 0.98
CA GLU A 10 -62.12 3.65 1.10
C GLU A 10 -61.66 4.86 0.28
N ASN A 11 -62.56 5.36 -0.58
CA ASN A 11 -62.37 6.57 -1.39
C ASN A 11 -61.07 6.59 -2.22
N PHE A 12 -60.61 5.44 -2.71
CA PHE A 12 -59.37 5.29 -3.47
C PHE A 12 -59.62 5.09 -4.97
N LYS A 13 -59.06 5.95 -5.83
CA LYS A 13 -59.19 5.92 -7.29
C LYS A 13 -60.64 5.80 -7.77
N SER A 14 -61.04 4.65 -8.31
CA SER A 14 -62.40 4.40 -8.80
C SER A 14 -63.36 3.92 -7.71
N TYR A 15 -62.86 3.58 -6.52
CA TYR A 15 -63.66 3.06 -5.41
C TYR A 15 -64.20 4.22 -4.57
N LYS A 16 -65.53 4.43 -4.63
CA LYS A 16 -66.24 5.41 -3.78
C LYS A 16 -66.79 4.72 -2.54
N GLY A 17 -66.66 5.39 -1.39
CA GLY A 17 -67.06 4.84 -0.09
C GLY A 17 -66.19 3.66 0.32
N ARG A 18 -66.63 2.96 1.38
CA ARG A 18 -65.95 1.79 1.94
C ARG A 18 -66.32 0.54 1.16
N GLN A 19 -65.32 -0.18 0.66
CA GLN A 19 -65.45 -1.40 -0.13
C GLN A 19 -64.56 -2.48 0.47
N ILE A 20 -65.09 -3.70 0.62
CA ILE A 20 -64.36 -4.85 1.12
C ILE A 20 -64.19 -5.83 -0.04
N ILE A 21 -62.93 -6.17 -0.35
CA ILE A 21 -62.55 -7.07 -1.42
C ILE A 21 -61.99 -8.34 -0.79
N GLY A 22 -62.74 -9.43 -0.92
CA GLY A 22 -62.40 -10.73 -0.36
C GLY A 22 -63.65 -11.56 -0.06
N PRO A 23 -63.47 -12.74 0.55
CA PRO A 23 -62.19 -13.32 0.96
C PRO A 23 -61.34 -13.80 -0.22
N PHE A 24 -60.03 -13.56 -0.15
CA PHE A 24 -59.06 -14.13 -1.08
C PHE A 24 -58.73 -15.56 -0.67
N HIS A 25 -58.57 -16.43 -1.67
CA HIS A 25 -58.15 -17.81 -1.52
C HIS A 25 -56.72 -17.98 -2.03
N LYS A 26 -56.13 -19.17 -1.83
CA LYS A 26 -54.77 -19.52 -2.29
C LYS A 26 -54.52 -19.15 -3.75
N PHE A 27 -55.55 -19.26 -4.59
CA PHE A 27 -55.58 -18.76 -5.95
C PHE A 27 -56.86 -17.94 -6.13
N THR A 28 -56.72 -16.70 -6.57
CA THR A 28 -57.85 -15.80 -6.85
C THR A 28 -57.61 -15.10 -8.18
N ALA A 29 -58.60 -15.14 -9.07
CA ALA A 29 -58.56 -14.43 -10.34
C ALA A 29 -59.48 -13.21 -10.28
N ILE A 30 -58.98 -12.05 -10.73
CA ILE A 30 -59.75 -10.80 -10.80
C ILE A 30 -60.15 -10.58 -12.26
N ILE A 31 -61.43 -10.69 -12.56
CA ILE A 31 -62.00 -10.53 -13.90
C ILE A 31 -62.93 -9.31 -13.99
N GLY A 32 -63.21 -8.85 -15.20
CA GLY A 32 -64.11 -7.72 -15.45
C GLY A 32 -63.86 -7.04 -16.80
N PRO A 33 -64.77 -6.18 -17.27
CA PRO A 33 -64.62 -5.48 -18.55
C PRO A 33 -63.49 -4.44 -18.52
N ASN A 34 -63.02 -4.02 -19.69
CA ASN A 34 -61.99 -2.97 -19.78
C ASN A 34 -62.48 -1.67 -19.14
N GLY A 35 -61.62 -1.02 -18.36
CA GLY A 35 -61.97 0.20 -17.61
C GLY A 35 -62.73 -0.04 -16.29
N SER A 36 -63.05 -1.27 -15.91
CA SER A 36 -63.80 -1.57 -14.68
C SER A 36 -63.03 -1.39 -13.35
N GLY A 37 -61.83 -0.80 -13.39
CA GLY A 37 -61.02 -0.57 -12.19
C GLY A 37 -60.16 -1.75 -11.72
N LYS A 38 -60.03 -2.83 -12.50
CA LYS A 38 -59.16 -4.00 -12.15
C LYS A 38 -57.73 -3.58 -11.78
N SER A 39 -57.10 -2.78 -12.62
CA SER A 39 -55.73 -2.31 -12.37
C SER A 39 -55.64 -1.35 -11.16
N ASN A 40 -56.75 -0.72 -10.75
CA ASN A 40 -56.77 0.12 -9.56
C ASN A 40 -56.71 -0.71 -8.26
N LEU A 41 -57.18 -1.97 -8.28
CA LEU A 41 -56.96 -2.90 -7.17
C LEU A 41 -55.48 -3.24 -7.02
N MET A 42 -54.78 -3.44 -8.13
CA MET A 42 -53.32 -3.67 -8.13
C MET A 42 -52.57 -2.43 -7.62
N ASP A 43 -53.01 -1.22 -7.97
CA ASP A 43 -52.47 0.01 -7.40
C ASP A 43 -52.77 0.14 -5.89
N ALA A 44 -53.94 -0.34 -5.42
CA ALA A 44 -54.29 -0.33 -4.00
C ALA A 44 -53.37 -1.28 -3.20
N ILE A 45 -53.12 -2.50 -3.73
CA ILE A 45 -52.16 -3.46 -3.17
C ILE A 45 -50.75 -2.85 -3.13
N SER A 46 -50.30 -2.28 -4.25
CA SER A 46 -48.99 -1.62 -4.30
C SER A 46 -48.91 -0.47 -3.29
N PHE A 47 -49.98 0.31 -3.16
CA PHE A 47 -50.06 1.44 -2.24
C PHE A 47 -49.94 1.01 -0.77
N VAL A 48 -50.67 -0.02 -0.34
CA VAL A 48 -50.60 -0.54 1.04
C VAL A 48 -49.27 -1.23 1.34
N LEU A 49 -48.62 -1.83 0.32
CA LEU A 49 -47.26 -2.38 0.44
C LEU A 49 -46.15 -1.31 0.36
N ALA A 50 -46.50 -0.05 0.66
CA ALA A 50 -45.58 1.09 0.74
C ALA A 50 -44.76 1.37 -0.53
N GLU A 51 -45.28 1.03 -1.72
CA GLU A 51 -44.63 1.40 -2.98
C GLU A 51 -44.51 2.91 -3.16
N LYS A 52 -43.47 3.30 -3.91
CA LYS A 52 -43.23 4.71 -4.26
C LYS A 52 -44.33 5.21 -5.18
N THR A 53 -44.72 6.45 -4.97
CA THR A 53 -45.78 7.12 -5.76
C THR A 53 -45.47 7.22 -7.24
N SER A 54 -44.19 7.30 -7.61
CA SER A 54 -43.72 7.27 -9.00
C SER A 54 -44.05 5.97 -9.73
N ASN A 55 -44.19 4.85 -9.00
CA ASN A 55 -44.54 3.55 -9.56
C ASN A 55 -46.06 3.36 -9.63
N LEU A 56 -46.80 4.10 -8.81
CA LEU A 56 -48.24 4.19 -8.94
C LEU A 56 -48.54 5.03 -10.19
N ARG A 57 -49.57 4.64 -10.93
CA ARG A 57 -49.98 5.34 -12.17
C ARG A 57 -50.68 6.67 -11.83
N VAL A 58 -49.96 7.59 -11.18
CA VAL A 58 -50.43 8.85 -10.62
C VAL A 58 -49.27 9.83 -10.43
N LYS A 59 -49.52 11.15 -10.53
CA LYS A 59 -48.50 12.19 -10.30
C LYS A 59 -48.37 12.58 -8.83
N THR A 60 -49.50 12.75 -8.13
CA THR A 60 -49.52 13.14 -6.72
C THR A 60 -50.35 12.19 -5.87
N LEU A 61 -50.06 12.12 -4.56
CA LEU A 61 -50.84 11.31 -3.62
C LEU A 61 -52.31 11.75 -3.53
N LYS A 62 -52.57 13.06 -3.66
CA LYS A 62 -53.94 13.60 -3.62
C LYS A 62 -54.81 13.07 -4.75
N ASP A 63 -54.21 12.84 -5.92
CA ASP A 63 -54.91 12.31 -7.09
C ASP A 63 -55.34 10.84 -6.94
N LEU A 64 -54.85 10.14 -5.90
CA LEU A 64 -55.34 8.81 -5.54
C LEU A 64 -56.70 8.84 -4.85
N ILE A 65 -57.16 10.01 -4.38
CA ILE A 65 -58.48 10.14 -3.78
C ILE A 65 -59.55 10.10 -4.88
N HIS A 66 -60.63 9.36 -4.65
CA HIS A 66 -61.74 9.25 -5.60
C HIS A 66 -62.29 10.63 -5.99
N GLY A 67 -62.36 10.87 -7.30
CA GLY A 67 -62.85 12.13 -7.88
C GLY A 67 -61.85 13.29 -7.87
N ALA A 68 -60.68 13.15 -7.24
CA ALA A 68 -59.66 14.21 -7.22
C ALA A 68 -59.13 14.58 -8.62
N PRO A 69 -58.85 13.64 -9.55
CA PRO A 69 -58.38 13.98 -10.90
C PRO A 69 -59.38 14.79 -11.73
N VAL A 70 -60.68 14.75 -11.38
CA VAL A 70 -61.78 15.46 -12.06
C VAL A 70 -62.16 16.75 -11.32
N GLY A 71 -61.37 17.14 -10.30
CA GLY A 71 -61.63 18.34 -9.49
C GLY A 71 -62.80 18.22 -8.52
N LYS A 72 -63.34 17.01 -8.29
CA LYS A 72 -64.47 16.74 -7.39
C LYS A 72 -64.10 15.63 -6.38
N PRO A 73 -63.17 15.88 -5.45
CA PRO A 73 -62.76 14.87 -4.48
C PRO A 73 -63.95 14.47 -3.59
N ALA A 74 -64.19 13.18 -3.43
CA ALA A 74 -65.28 12.66 -2.61
C ALA A 74 -65.04 12.80 -1.11
N ALA A 75 -63.77 12.95 -0.70
CA ALA A 75 -63.36 13.14 0.68
C ALA A 75 -61.98 13.81 0.75
N ASN A 76 -61.55 14.23 1.93
CA ASN A 76 -60.18 14.69 2.19
C ASN A 76 -59.22 13.55 2.58
N ARG A 77 -59.72 12.32 2.63
CA ARG A 77 -58.99 11.12 3.05
C ARG A 77 -59.39 9.93 2.19
N ALA A 78 -58.41 9.06 1.96
CA ALA A 78 -58.59 7.74 1.38
C ALA A 78 -57.70 6.76 2.14
N PHE A 79 -58.11 5.51 2.25
CA PHE A 79 -57.24 4.49 2.82
C PHE A 79 -57.36 3.16 2.08
N VAL A 80 -56.28 2.39 2.21
CA VAL A 80 -56.27 0.97 1.85
C VAL A 80 -55.74 0.22 3.05
N SER A 81 -56.45 -0.82 3.47
CA SER A 81 -56.07 -1.74 4.51
C SER A 81 -55.99 -3.15 3.95
N MET A 82 -54.93 -3.87 4.29
CA MET A 82 -54.68 -5.25 3.93
C MET A 82 -54.73 -6.08 5.20
N VAL A 83 -55.56 -7.12 5.22
CA VAL A 83 -55.61 -8.08 6.33
C VAL A 83 -54.89 -9.34 5.90
N TYR A 84 -53.76 -9.61 6.55
CA TYR A 84 -52.93 -10.79 6.33
C TYR A 84 -53.13 -11.78 7.46
N GLN A 85 -53.47 -13.03 7.12
CA GLN A 85 -53.65 -14.10 8.10
C GLN A 85 -52.37 -14.94 8.19
N LEU A 86 -51.80 -15.01 9.39
CA LEU A 86 -50.63 -15.82 9.71
C LEU A 86 -51.00 -17.30 9.87
N ASP A 87 -49.98 -18.17 9.84
CA ASP A 87 -50.15 -19.62 10.01
C ASP A 87 -50.74 -20.03 11.35
N ASN A 88 -50.50 -19.23 12.39
CA ASN A 88 -51.05 -19.43 13.73
C ASN A 88 -52.50 -18.95 13.88
N GLY A 89 -53.13 -18.47 12.79
CA GLY A 89 -54.49 -17.94 12.78
C GLY A 89 -54.61 -16.48 13.24
N GLN A 90 -53.52 -15.82 13.63
CA GLN A 90 -53.53 -14.40 13.97
C GLN A 90 -53.66 -13.55 12.70
N GLU A 91 -54.38 -12.43 12.81
CA GLU A 91 -54.54 -11.47 11.73
C GLU A 91 -53.69 -10.23 12.00
N LEU A 92 -52.93 -9.83 10.98
CA LEU A 92 -52.20 -8.58 10.94
C LEU A 92 -52.89 -7.64 9.95
N SER A 93 -53.26 -6.45 10.39
CA SER A 93 -53.79 -5.42 9.50
C SER A 93 -52.74 -4.34 9.21
N PHE A 94 -52.47 -4.15 7.93
CA PHE A 94 -51.57 -3.14 7.41
C PHE A 94 -52.40 -2.08 6.69
N SER A 95 -52.36 -0.83 7.16
CA SER A 95 -53.17 0.25 6.59
C SER A 95 -52.31 1.43 6.20
N ARG A 96 -52.56 2.00 5.02
CA ARG A 96 -51.98 3.27 4.58
C ARG A 96 -53.09 4.27 4.30
N ILE A 97 -53.01 5.44 4.92
CA ILE A 97 -54.04 6.48 4.87
C ILE A 97 -53.46 7.73 4.23
N ILE A 98 -54.17 8.31 3.27
CA ILE A 98 -53.82 9.58 2.65
C ILE A 98 -54.48 10.71 3.45
N ILE A 99 -53.67 11.66 3.92
CA ILE A 99 -54.12 12.85 4.66
C ILE A 99 -53.49 14.08 3.99
N GLY A 100 -54.29 14.80 3.19
CA GLY A 100 -53.79 15.92 2.40
C GLY A 100 -52.73 15.46 1.39
N SER A 101 -51.51 15.99 1.49
CA SER A 101 -50.37 15.61 0.64
C SER A 101 -49.48 14.52 1.23
N SER A 102 -49.77 14.06 2.45
CA SER A 102 -48.96 13.06 3.16
C SER A 102 -49.69 11.72 3.26
N SER A 103 -48.96 10.68 3.65
CA SER A 103 -49.53 9.38 4.00
C SER A 103 -49.09 8.93 5.38
N GLU A 104 -50.02 8.38 6.15
CA GLU A 104 -49.80 7.77 7.46
C GLU A 104 -49.85 6.23 7.33
N TYR A 105 -48.94 5.53 8.02
CA TYR A 105 -48.88 4.08 8.06
C TYR A 105 -49.41 3.56 9.40
N ARG A 106 -50.17 2.47 9.37
CA ARG A 106 -50.68 1.82 10.57
C ARG A 106 -50.53 0.31 10.51
N ILE A 107 -50.15 -0.29 11.63
CA ILE A 107 -50.19 -1.74 11.86
C ILE A 107 -51.17 -2.00 13.00
N ASN A 108 -52.16 -2.86 12.81
CA ASN A 108 -53.19 -3.18 13.81
C ASN A 108 -53.83 -1.92 14.42
N ASN A 109 -54.16 -0.96 13.55
CA ASN A 109 -54.70 0.38 13.89
C ASN A 109 -53.78 1.31 14.70
N LYS A 110 -52.53 0.93 14.99
CA LYS A 110 -51.53 1.80 15.62
C LYS A 110 -50.70 2.51 14.56
N VAL A 111 -50.49 3.81 14.74
CA VAL A 111 -49.65 4.62 13.83
C VAL A 111 -48.18 4.28 14.03
N VAL A 112 -47.48 3.98 12.94
CA VAL A 112 -46.07 3.58 12.93
C VAL A 112 -45.29 4.36 11.86
N GLY A 113 -43.97 4.41 12.01
CA GLY A 113 -43.09 4.98 10.99
C GLY A 113 -42.94 4.07 9.77
N LEU A 114 -42.48 4.60 8.64
CA LEU A 114 -42.23 3.81 7.43
C LEU A 114 -41.18 2.71 7.65
N SER A 115 -40.15 2.97 8.48
CA SER A 115 -39.11 1.97 8.78
C SER A 115 -39.74 0.75 9.46
N GLU A 116 -40.41 0.97 10.60
CA GLU A 116 -41.08 -0.09 11.36
C GLU A 116 -42.14 -0.82 10.50
N TYR A 117 -42.88 -0.08 9.67
CA TYR A 117 -43.85 -0.66 8.74
C TYR A 117 -43.20 -1.58 7.70
N SER A 118 -42.05 -1.16 7.16
CA SER A 118 -41.29 -1.94 6.18
C SER A 118 -40.65 -3.16 6.83
N ASP A 119 -40.09 -3.01 8.03
CA ASP A 119 -39.47 -4.10 8.79
C ASP A 119 -40.48 -5.21 9.10
N GLU A 120 -41.73 -4.85 9.43
CA GLU A 120 -42.78 -5.84 9.69
C GLU A 120 -43.25 -6.55 8.41
N LEU A 121 -43.33 -5.85 7.28
CA LEU A 121 -43.58 -6.48 5.98
C LEU A 121 -42.43 -7.40 5.54
N GLU A 122 -41.20 -7.03 5.86
CA GLU A 122 -40.02 -7.83 5.56
C GLU A 122 -39.96 -9.12 6.41
N LYS A 123 -40.45 -9.11 7.65
CA LYS A 123 -40.63 -10.34 8.47
C LYS A 123 -41.60 -11.32 7.81
N LEU A 124 -42.55 -10.83 7.02
CA LEU A 124 -43.46 -11.66 6.22
C LEU A 124 -42.84 -12.12 4.88
N GLY A 125 -41.59 -11.77 4.61
CA GLY A 125 -40.89 -12.09 3.36
C GLY A 125 -41.26 -11.17 2.18
N ILE A 126 -41.96 -10.07 2.44
CA ILE A 126 -42.37 -9.11 1.42
C ILE A 126 -41.32 -7.99 1.34
N LEU A 127 -40.33 -8.18 0.45
CA LEU A 127 -39.28 -7.20 0.19
C LEU A 127 -39.76 -6.11 -0.78
N ILE A 128 -40.23 -4.99 -0.23
CA ILE A 128 -40.77 -3.85 -0.98
C ILE A 128 -39.74 -3.29 -1.97
N LYS A 129 -38.46 -3.24 -1.57
CA LYS A 129 -37.37 -2.70 -2.39
C LYS A 129 -37.11 -3.56 -3.65
N ALA A 130 -37.07 -4.89 -3.48
CA ALA A 130 -36.73 -5.84 -4.54
C ALA A 130 -37.79 -6.01 -5.64
N ARG A 131 -39.05 -5.59 -5.40
CA ARG A 131 -40.16 -5.63 -6.37
C ARG A 131 -40.35 -6.98 -7.09
N ASN A 132 -40.01 -8.09 -6.44
CA ASN A 132 -40.04 -9.41 -7.04
C ASN A 132 -41.46 -10.01 -7.16
N PHE A 133 -42.46 -9.43 -6.47
CA PHE A 133 -43.82 -9.95 -6.42
C PHE A 133 -44.86 -9.09 -7.19
N LEU A 134 -44.50 -7.88 -7.65
CA LEU A 134 -45.39 -7.01 -8.43
C LEU A 134 -44.96 -6.96 -9.89
N VAL A 135 -45.80 -7.51 -10.77
CA VAL A 135 -45.59 -7.46 -12.22
C VAL A 135 -46.61 -6.50 -12.82
N PHE A 136 -46.14 -5.30 -13.20
CA PHE A 136 -46.94 -4.34 -13.95
C PHE A 136 -47.08 -4.74 -15.42
N GLN A 137 -48.08 -4.19 -16.10
CA GLN A 137 -48.21 -4.34 -17.55
C GLN A 137 -46.92 -3.84 -18.24
N GLY A 138 -46.36 -4.67 -19.14
CA GLY A 138 -45.09 -4.39 -19.82
C GLY A 138 -43.82 -4.70 -18.99
N ALA A 139 -43.95 -5.05 -17.70
CA ALA A 139 -42.78 -5.37 -16.87
C ALA A 139 -42.11 -6.69 -17.28
N VAL A 140 -42.87 -7.65 -17.82
CA VAL A 140 -42.31 -8.93 -18.29
C VAL A 140 -41.32 -8.72 -19.44
N GLU A 141 -41.70 -7.89 -20.41
CA GLU A 141 -40.83 -7.53 -21.54
C GLU A 141 -39.61 -6.73 -21.07
N SER A 142 -39.81 -5.77 -20.16
CA SER A 142 -38.69 -4.96 -19.65
C SER A 142 -37.69 -5.80 -18.87
N ILE A 143 -38.14 -6.77 -18.06
CA ILE A 143 -37.27 -7.72 -17.35
C ILE A 143 -36.47 -8.57 -18.35
N ALA A 144 -37.09 -9.03 -19.43
CA ALA A 144 -36.40 -9.79 -20.48
C ALA A 144 -35.33 -8.96 -21.19
N MET A 145 -35.59 -7.66 -21.41
CA MET A 145 -34.70 -6.71 -22.08
C MET A 145 -33.64 -6.07 -21.17
N LYS A 146 -33.65 -6.32 -19.85
CA LYS A 146 -32.63 -5.79 -18.93
C LYS A 146 -31.24 -6.24 -19.32
N ASN A 147 -30.28 -5.31 -19.24
CA ASN A 147 -28.88 -5.64 -19.46
C ASN A 147 -28.34 -6.52 -18.30
N PRO A 148 -27.20 -7.22 -18.50
CA PRO A 148 -26.65 -8.10 -17.47
C PRO A 148 -26.39 -7.39 -16.12
N LYS A 149 -25.95 -6.13 -16.12
CA LYS A 149 -25.68 -5.36 -14.90
C LYS A 149 -26.94 -5.04 -14.11
N GLU A 150 -28.01 -4.64 -14.78
CA GLU A 150 -29.32 -4.40 -14.16
C GLU A 150 -29.92 -5.69 -13.62
N ARG A 151 -29.67 -6.81 -14.30
CA ARG A 151 -30.08 -8.13 -13.83
C ARG A 151 -29.32 -8.55 -12.58
N THR A 152 -28.00 -8.36 -12.54
CA THR A 152 -27.20 -8.65 -11.33
C THR A 152 -27.59 -7.74 -10.16
N ALA A 153 -27.89 -6.46 -10.42
CA ALA A 153 -28.37 -5.53 -9.40
C ALA A 153 -29.70 -6.01 -8.78
N LEU A 154 -30.63 -6.54 -9.60
CA LEU A 154 -31.86 -7.14 -9.09
C LEU A 154 -31.58 -8.34 -8.18
N PHE A 155 -30.65 -9.22 -8.56
CA PHE A 155 -30.27 -10.35 -7.72
C PHE A 155 -29.60 -9.91 -6.41
N GLU A 156 -28.74 -8.90 -6.46
CA GLU A 156 -28.08 -8.31 -5.31
C GLU A 156 -29.06 -7.65 -4.32
N GLU A 157 -30.11 -7.01 -4.84
CA GLU A 157 -31.19 -6.45 -4.03
C GLU A 157 -32.03 -7.55 -3.37
N ILE A 158 -32.28 -8.66 -4.07
CA ILE A 158 -32.99 -9.82 -3.53
C ILE A 158 -32.15 -10.56 -2.47
N SER A 159 -30.84 -10.71 -2.69
CA SER A 159 -29.93 -11.36 -1.75
C SER A 159 -29.58 -10.51 -0.53
N ARG A 160 -29.98 -9.22 -0.52
CA ARG A 160 -29.60 -8.21 0.48
C ARG A 160 -28.09 -7.95 0.58
N SER A 161 -27.29 -8.47 -0.35
CA SER A 161 -25.83 -8.27 -0.30
C SER A 161 -25.43 -6.81 -0.60
N GLY A 162 -26.33 -6.02 -1.20
CA GLY A 162 -26.11 -4.59 -1.42
C GLY A 162 -25.92 -3.76 -0.14
N GLU A 163 -26.39 -4.24 1.02
CA GLU A 163 -26.16 -3.56 2.32
C GLU A 163 -24.67 -3.53 2.70
N LEU A 164 -23.92 -4.56 2.29
CA LEU A 164 -22.49 -4.72 2.57
C LEU A 164 -21.61 -4.01 1.52
N ALA A 165 -22.19 -3.44 0.46
CA ALA A 165 -21.44 -2.87 -0.66
C ALA A 165 -20.52 -1.72 -0.20
N GLN A 166 -21.01 -0.84 0.68
CA GLN A 166 -20.20 0.28 1.21
C GLN A 166 -19.02 -0.22 2.04
N GLU A 167 -19.24 -1.27 2.83
CA GLU A 167 -18.20 -1.85 3.68
C GLU A 167 -17.15 -2.56 2.83
N TYR A 168 -17.59 -3.30 1.82
CA TYR A 168 -16.73 -3.92 0.81
C TYR A 168 -15.86 -2.89 0.09
N ASP A 169 -16.45 -1.80 -0.40
CA ASP A 169 -15.70 -0.75 -1.10
C ASP A 169 -14.68 -0.05 -0.19
N ARG A 170 -15.00 0.14 1.10
CA ARG A 170 -14.08 0.68 2.10
C ARG A 170 -12.89 -0.27 2.29
N CYS A 171 -13.16 -1.54 2.60
CA CYS A 171 -12.12 -2.54 2.82
C CYS A 171 -11.24 -2.75 1.58
N LYS A 172 -11.84 -2.71 0.39
CA LYS A 172 -11.10 -2.78 -0.88
C LYS A 172 -10.14 -1.62 -1.06
N LYS A 173 -10.56 -0.39 -0.75
CA LYS A 173 -9.68 0.80 -0.80
C LYS A 173 -8.53 0.71 0.20
N GLU A 174 -8.82 0.27 1.43
CA GLU A 174 -7.79 0.08 2.46
C GLU A 174 -6.78 -1.00 2.07
N MET A 175 -7.25 -2.12 1.50
CA MET A 175 -6.41 -3.19 0.98
C MET A 175 -5.47 -2.68 -0.12
N VAL A 176 -6.00 -1.99 -1.13
CA VAL A 176 -5.20 -1.44 -2.23
C VAL A 176 -4.14 -0.47 -1.71
N LYS A 177 -4.50 0.42 -0.77
CA LYS A 177 -3.54 1.34 -0.15
C LYS A 177 -2.43 0.60 0.61
N ALA A 178 -2.78 -0.44 1.36
CA ALA A 178 -1.81 -1.26 2.08
C ALA A 178 -0.87 -2.02 1.13
N GLU A 179 -1.39 -2.50 -0.01
CA GLU A 179 -0.58 -3.12 -1.08
C GLU A 179 0.42 -2.12 -1.68
N GLU A 180 -0.02 -0.91 -2.01
CA GLU A 180 0.83 0.17 -2.52
C GLU A 180 1.95 0.55 -1.53
N ASP A 181 1.61 0.74 -0.25
CA ASP A 181 2.57 1.04 0.81
C ASP A 181 3.58 -0.11 1.00
N THR A 182 3.11 -1.35 0.93
CA THR A 182 3.97 -2.55 1.03
C THR A 182 4.95 -2.61 -0.14
N GLN A 183 4.47 -2.38 -1.36
CA GLN A 183 5.31 -2.37 -2.55
C GLN A 183 6.36 -1.25 -2.48
N PHE A 184 5.97 -0.05 -2.05
CA PHE A 184 6.88 1.07 -1.83
C PHE A 184 7.96 0.75 -0.79
N ASN A 185 7.56 0.20 0.36
CA ASN A 185 8.50 -0.19 1.42
C ASN A 185 9.46 -1.30 0.96
N TYR A 186 8.97 -2.25 0.15
CA TYR A 186 9.82 -3.28 -0.44
C TYR A 186 10.88 -2.69 -1.37
N HIS A 187 10.50 -1.77 -2.25
CA HIS A 187 11.45 -1.05 -3.11
C HIS A 187 12.48 -0.26 -2.30
N ARG A 188 12.03 0.45 -1.25
CA ARG A 188 12.93 1.18 -0.35
C ARG A 188 13.93 0.26 0.35
N LYS A 189 13.47 -0.89 0.86
CA LYS A 189 14.34 -1.91 1.47
C LYS A 189 15.38 -2.43 0.49
N LYS A 190 14.99 -2.67 -0.78
CA LYS A 190 15.91 -3.11 -1.84
C LYS A 190 16.99 -2.07 -2.12
N ASN A 191 16.64 -0.79 -2.15
CA ASN A 191 17.60 0.31 -2.35
C ASN A 191 18.60 0.40 -1.17
N ILE A 192 18.11 0.39 0.07
CA ILE A 192 18.97 0.40 1.26
C ILE A 192 19.92 -0.82 1.29
N ALA A 193 19.44 -2.00 0.84
CA ALA A 193 20.29 -3.18 0.74
C ALA A 193 21.41 -3.02 -0.31
N ALA A 194 21.14 -2.31 -1.40
CA ALA A 194 22.15 -1.99 -2.42
C ALA A 194 23.18 -0.99 -1.88
N GLU A 195 22.73 0.11 -1.25
CA GLU A 195 23.61 1.10 -0.59
C GLU A 195 24.50 0.43 0.48
N ARG A 196 23.94 -0.47 1.29
CA ARG A 196 24.70 -1.22 2.28
C ARG A 196 25.77 -2.13 1.65
N LYS A 197 25.48 -2.70 0.48
CA LYS A 197 26.45 -3.53 -0.26
C LYS A 197 27.60 -2.68 -0.79
N GLU A 198 27.29 -1.51 -1.35
CA GLU A 198 28.28 -0.55 -1.84
C GLU A 198 29.17 -0.04 -0.70
N ALA A 199 28.58 0.41 0.42
CA ALA A 199 29.33 0.85 1.60
C ALA A 199 30.24 -0.26 2.18
N LYS A 200 29.84 -1.54 2.07
CA LYS A 200 30.68 -2.67 2.48
C LYS A 200 31.90 -2.82 1.55
N GLN A 201 31.71 -2.64 0.24
CA GLN A 201 32.80 -2.70 -0.74
C GLN A 201 33.80 -1.56 -0.52
N GLU A 202 33.32 -0.33 -0.31
CA GLU A 202 34.17 0.83 0.01
C GLU A 202 34.99 0.59 1.29
N LYS A 203 34.36 0.02 2.33
CA LYS A 203 35.06 -0.34 3.57
C LYS A 203 36.16 -1.38 3.32
N GLU A 204 35.86 -2.46 2.59
CA GLU A 204 36.84 -3.50 2.26
C GLU A 204 38.02 -2.94 1.44
N GLU A 205 37.75 -2.03 0.51
CA GLU A 205 38.77 -1.34 -0.28
C GLU A 205 39.65 -0.43 0.58
N ALA A 206 39.05 0.36 1.48
CA ALA A 206 39.79 1.21 2.42
C ALA A 206 40.68 0.38 3.37
N GLU A 207 40.16 -0.73 3.92
CA GLU A 207 40.94 -1.65 4.75
C GLU A 207 42.07 -2.33 3.97
N ARG A 208 41.85 -2.66 2.69
CA ARG A 208 42.89 -3.20 1.81
C ARG A 208 43.97 -2.16 1.53
N TYR A 209 43.58 -0.92 1.21
CA TYR A 209 44.51 0.19 1.00
C TYR A 209 45.38 0.44 2.23
N GLN A 210 44.78 0.47 3.43
CA GLN A 210 45.52 0.67 4.67
C GLN A 210 46.55 -0.46 4.91
N ARG A 211 46.16 -1.72 4.68
CA ARG A 211 47.09 -2.88 4.79
C ARG A 211 48.28 -2.77 3.83
N LEU A 212 48.01 -2.44 2.56
CA LEU A 212 49.05 -2.24 1.55
C LEU A 212 49.98 -1.07 1.92
N LYS A 213 49.42 0.02 2.44
CA LYS A 213 50.20 1.17 2.90
C LYS A 213 51.15 0.77 4.03
N ASP A 214 50.67 0.02 5.01
CA ASP A 214 51.50 -0.47 6.12
C ASP A 214 52.59 -1.43 5.63
N GLU A 215 52.29 -2.27 4.63
CA GLU A 215 53.25 -3.18 4.00
C GLU A 215 54.34 -2.42 3.24
N VAL A 216 53.98 -1.39 2.49
CA VAL A 216 54.95 -0.50 1.82
C VAL A 216 55.85 0.19 2.84
N VAL A 217 55.30 0.70 3.94
CA VAL A 217 56.12 1.30 5.01
C VAL A 217 57.08 0.28 5.61
N ARG A 218 56.62 -0.94 5.92
CA ARG A 218 57.48 -2.02 6.43
C ARG A 218 58.59 -2.38 5.46
N ALA A 219 58.28 -2.56 4.18
CA ALA A 219 59.25 -2.85 3.14
C ALA A 219 60.27 -1.72 2.98
N HIS A 220 59.83 -0.46 3.08
CA HIS A 220 60.71 0.69 3.04
C HIS A 220 61.67 0.71 4.23
N VAL A 221 61.17 0.47 5.45
CA VAL A 221 62.02 0.36 6.66
C VAL A 221 63.04 -0.77 6.50
N GLN A 222 62.62 -1.95 6.04
CA GLN A 222 63.53 -3.07 5.78
C GLN A 222 64.61 -2.71 4.75
N LEU A 223 64.26 -2.03 3.67
CA LEU A 223 65.22 -1.58 2.66
C LEU A 223 66.23 -0.58 3.25
N GLN A 224 65.77 0.36 4.08
CA GLN A 224 66.67 1.32 4.73
C GLN A 224 67.62 0.64 5.72
N LEU A 225 67.12 -0.31 6.52
CA LEU A 225 67.96 -1.12 7.42
C LEU A 225 68.99 -1.96 6.64
N PHE A 226 68.58 -2.56 5.53
CA PHE A 226 69.49 -3.32 4.66
C PHE A 226 70.60 -2.44 4.08
N LYS A 227 70.26 -1.23 3.62
CA LYS A 227 71.25 -0.25 3.15
C LYS A 227 72.20 0.17 4.27
N LEU A 228 71.67 0.45 5.47
CA LEU A 228 72.48 0.84 6.63
C LEU A 228 73.49 -0.26 6.99
N TYR A 229 73.03 -1.51 7.07
CA TYR A 229 73.88 -2.66 7.36
C TYR A 229 75.03 -2.81 6.35
N HIS A 230 74.75 -2.67 5.05
CA HIS A 230 75.79 -2.75 4.03
C HIS A 230 76.75 -1.57 4.09
N ASN A 231 76.25 -0.35 4.32
CA ASN A 231 77.11 0.82 4.51
C ASN A 231 78.02 0.64 5.74
N GLU A 232 77.51 0.14 6.87
CA GLU A 232 78.32 -0.16 8.06
C GLU A 232 79.37 -1.23 7.79
N SER A 233 78.99 -2.33 7.12
CA SER A 233 79.93 -3.39 6.73
C SER A 233 81.02 -2.89 5.77
N GLU A 234 80.68 -1.99 4.86
CA GLU A 234 81.63 -1.37 3.93
C GLU A 234 82.57 -0.39 4.66
N ILE A 235 82.04 0.42 5.58
CA ILE A 235 82.85 1.27 6.47
C ILE A 235 83.83 0.43 7.28
N GLU A 236 83.41 -0.71 7.85
CA GLU A 236 84.30 -1.60 8.58
C GLU A 236 85.39 -2.22 7.70
N LYS A 237 85.08 -2.57 6.46
CA LYS A 237 86.09 -3.05 5.49
C LYS A 237 87.09 -1.95 5.17
N LEU A 238 86.60 -0.77 4.80
CA LEU A 238 87.45 0.39 4.48
C LEU A 238 88.33 0.80 5.67
N ASN A 239 87.80 0.77 6.89
CA ASN A 239 88.58 1.03 8.10
C ASN A 239 89.68 -0.02 8.34
N ARG A 240 89.40 -1.29 8.08
CA ARG A 240 90.42 -2.36 8.14
C ARG A 240 91.50 -2.16 7.09
N GLU A 241 91.12 -1.81 5.86
CA GLU A 241 92.05 -1.51 4.78
C GLU A 241 92.91 -0.27 5.08
N LEU A 242 92.29 0.80 5.60
CA LEU A 242 92.99 2.00 6.06
C LEU A 242 93.97 1.68 7.19
N ALA A 243 93.57 0.90 8.19
CA ALA A 243 94.46 0.47 9.26
C ALA A 243 95.65 -0.35 8.74
N HIS A 244 95.41 -1.21 7.74
CA HIS A 244 96.48 -1.97 7.09
C HIS A 244 97.43 -1.06 6.30
N ARG A 245 96.89 -0.15 5.47
CA ARG A 245 97.69 0.83 4.71
C ARG A 245 98.48 1.77 5.62
N ASN A 246 97.90 2.23 6.73
CA ASN A 246 98.60 3.05 7.71
C ASN A 246 99.77 2.30 8.36
N LYS A 247 99.64 1.00 8.63
CA LYS A 247 100.75 0.17 9.10
C LYS A 247 101.85 0.03 8.05
N GLU A 248 101.49 -0.14 6.78
CA GLU A 248 102.47 -0.19 5.68
C GLU A 248 103.20 1.16 5.53
N ILE A 249 102.47 2.28 5.57
CA ILE A 249 103.04 3.63 5.57
C ILE A 249 103.99 3.84 6.75
N ASP A 250 103.64 3.38 7.95
CA ASP A 250 104.52 3.49 9.13
C ASP A 250 105.80 2.65 8.99
N LYS A 251 105.72 1.46 8.36
CA LYS A 251 106.90 0.66 8.01
C LYS A 251 107.77 1.37 6.98
N ASP A 252 107.16 1.95 5.95
CA ASP A 252 107.87 2.66 4.90
C ASP A 252 108.50 3.95 5.43
N ARG A 253 107.84 4.68 6.35
CA ARG A 253 108.44 5.80 7.08
C ARG A 253 109.64 5.36 7.91
N LYS A 254 109.53 4.28 8.68
CA LYS A 254 110.67 3.74 9.44
C LYS A 254 111.83 3.28 8.54
N ARG A 255 111.53 2.77 7.34
CA ARG A 255 112.56 2.45 6.33
C ARG A 255 113.19 3.72 5.78
N MET A 256 112.39 4.73 5.47
CA MET A 256 112.85 6.03 4.99
C MET A 256 113.74 6.71 6.03
N ASP A 257 113.36 6.74 7.30
CA ASP A 257 114.15 7.28 8.40
C ASP A 257 115.51 6.56 8.52
N ARG A 258 115.53 5.22 8.40
CA ARG A 258 116.79 4.45 8.37
C ARG A 258 117.66 4.81 7.17
N VAL A 259 117.07 4.93 5.99
CA VAL A 259 117.80 5.31 4.76
C VAL A 259 118.32 6.75 4.86
N GLU A 260 117.56 7.67 5.47
CA GLU A 260 118.04 9.03 5.75
C GLU A 260 119.20 9.03 6.74
N GLU A 261 119.16 8.18 7.76
CA GLU A 261 120.22 8.04 8.75
C GLU A 261 121.49 7.43 8.12
N GLU A 262 121.35 6.37 7.32
CA GLU A 262 122.42 5.81 6.48
C GLU A 262 122.99 6.84 5.49
N LEU A 263 122.15 7.64 4.85
CA LEU A 263 122.58 8.71 3.95
C LEU A 263 123.35 9.79 4.71
N LYS A 264 122.94 10.12 5.94
CA LYS A 264 123.61 11.09 6.80
C LYS A 264 124.97 10.57 7.28
N GLU A 265 125.09 9.29 7.57
CA GLU A 265 126.36 8.62 7.86
C GLU A 265 127.28 8.61 6.63
N LYS A 266 126.77 8.18 5.47
CA LYS A 266 127.49 8.22 4.19
C LYS A 266 127.94 9.64 3.82
N LYS A 267 127.13 10.67 4.04
CA LYS A 267 127.52 12.08 3.85
C LYS A 267 128.61 12.50 4.83
N LYS A 268 128.57 12.05 6.09
CA LYS A 268 129.65 12.29 7.06
C LYS A 268 130.95 11.60 6.63
N GLU A 269 130.90 10.36 6.15
CA GLU A 269 132.04 9.65 5.58
C GLU A 269 132.60 10.39 4.36
N LEU A 270 131.74 10.81 3.44
CA LEU A 270 132.14 11.55 2.24
C LEU A 270 132.79 12.90 2.60
N GLY A 271 132.28 13.58 3.64
CA GLY A 271 132.91 14.77 4.21
C GLY A 271 134.22 14.50 4.96
N ARG A 272 134.48 13.27 5.45
CA ARG A 272 135.82 12.87 5.94
C ARG A 272 136.76 12.61 4.77
N MET A 273 136.33 11.83 3.78
CA MET A 273 137.12 11.53 2.58
C MET A 273 137.48 12.79 1.79
N MET A 274 136.58 13.79 1.69
CA MET A 274 136.93 15.09 1.08
C MET A 274 137.97 15.88 1.88
N ARG A 275 137.95 15.78 3.22
CA ARG A 275 138.98 16.42 4.06
C ARG A 275 140.32 15.70 3.94
N ASP A 276 140.31 14.38 3.87
CA ASP A 276 141.50 13.57 3.62
C ASP A 276 142.06 13.86 2.22
N GLN A 277 141.20 13.97 1.20
CA GLN A 277 141.59 14.36 -0.15
C GLN A 277 142.17 15.79 -0.19
N GLN A 278 141.60 16.75 0.55
CA GLN A 278 142.16 18.11 0.66
C GLN A 278 143.49 18.16 1.43
N MET A 279 143.72 17.27 2.40
CA MET A 279 145.04 17.14 3.03
C MET A 279 146.07 16.57 2.06
N ILE A 280 145.71 15.52 1.31
CA ILE A 280 146.58 14.92 0.30
C ILE A 280 146.88 15.92 -0.83
N GLU A 281 145.90 16.71 -1.30
CA GLU A 281 146.15 17.78 -2.29
C GLU A 281 147.03 18.92 -1.73
N LYS A 282 147.01 19.17 -0.42
CA LYS A 282 147.91 20.12 0.24
C LYS A 282 149.32 19.56 0.45
N GLU A 283 149.50 18.25 0.59
CA GLU A 283 150.82 17.61 0.60
C GLU A 283 151.44 17.50 -0.81
N ILE A 284 150.62 17.59 -1.86
CA ILE A 284 151.04 17.54 -3.27
C ILE A 284 151.42 18.93 -3.83
N LYS A 285 151.17 20.02 -3.10
CA LYS A 285 151.55 21.41 -3.47
C LYS A 285 152.68 21.95 -2.61
#